data_AF-A0A081RJG2-F1
#
_entry.id   AF-A0A081RJG2-F1
#
_cell.length_a   1.000
_cell.length_b   1.000
_cell.length_c   1.000
_cell.angle_alpha   90.00
_cell.angle_beta   90.00
_cell.angle_gamma   90.00
#
_symmetry.space_group_name_H-M   'P 1'
#
loop_
_entity.id
_entity.type
_entity.pdbx_description
1 polymer ?
#
loop_
_entity_poly.entity_id
_entity_poly.type
_entity_poly.pdbx_seq_one_letter_code
_entity_poly.pdbx_strand_id
1 'polypeptide(L)'
;MFKRIFLDHPHQVGETYFEHLRAAGSFGTDMVVAGVACLVHAILPNLFTKTGSDAVARLHDRMVVNRRSKVEGEAAKAARP
;
A
#
# COMPACT_ATOMS: atom_id res chain seq x y z
N MET A 1 -7.78 -5.80 23.64
CA MET A 1 -7.95 -4.64 22.73
C MET A 1 -7.00 -4.68 21.53
N PHE A 2 -5.69 -4.94 21.72
CA PHE A 2 -4.72 -5.18 20.63
C PHE A 2 -5.14 -6.31 19.65
N LYS A 3 -5.72 -7.41 20.16
CA LYS A 3 -6.22 -8.51 19.33
C LYS A 3 -7.35 -8.10 18.36
N ARG A 4 -8.22 -7.16 18.71
CA ARG A 4 -9.38 -6.77 17.89
C ARG A 4 -9.02 -5.82 16.73
N ILE A 5 -7.91 -5.09 16.85
CA ILE A 5 -7.45 -4.14 15.82
C ILE A 5 -6.52 -4.83 14.82
N PHE A 6 -5.71 -5.78 15.31
CA PHE A 6 -4.73 -6.49 14.48
C PHE A 6 -5.23 -7.86 13.99
N LEU A 7 -6.03 -8.61 14.76
CA LEU A 7 -6.40 -10.01 14.41
C LEU A 7 -7.87 -10.20 14.00
N ASP A 8 -8.78 -9.24 14.21
CA ASP A 8 -10.20 -9.35 13.78
C ASP A 8 -10.47 -8.74 12.38
N HIS A 9 -9.59 -7.88 11.86
CA HIS A 9 -9.70 -7.39 10.49
C HIS A 9 -9.44 -8.46 9.39
N PRO A 10 -8.50 -9.43 9.53
CA PRO A 10 -8.21 -10.39 8.45
C PRO A 10 -9.36 -11.38 8.18
N HIS A 11 -10.29 -11.60 9.12
CA HIS A 11 -11.42 -12.50 8.91
C HIS A 11 -12.50 -11.95 7.95
N GLN A 12 -12.47 -10.65 7.59
CA GLN A 12 -13.39 -10.08 6.60
C GLN A 12 -12.88 -10.10 5.15
N VAL A 13 -11.60 -10.46 4.92
CA VAL A 13 -10.98 -10.36 3.58
C VAL A 13 -10.30 -11.64 3.10
N GLY A 14 -10.13 -12.65 3.94
CA GLY A 14 -9.57 -13.96 3.54
C GLY A 14 -8.05 -13.99 3.33
N GLU A 15 -7.33 -12.95 3.75
CA GLU A 15 -5.85 -12.89 3.77
C GLU A 15 -5.31 -13.27 5.15
N THR A 16 -4.13 -13.89 5.19
CA THR A 16 -3.45 -14.12 6.47
C THR A 16 -2.99 -12.80 7.08
N TYR A 17 -2.96 -12.69 8.41
CA TYR A 17 -2.49 -11.48 9.10
C TYR A 17 -1.10 -11.03 8.60
N PHE A 18 -0.21 -11.99 8.29
CA PHE A 18 1.13 -11.72 7.78
C PHE A 18 1.13 -11.15 6.36
N GLU A 19 0.24 -11.61 5.47
CA GLU A 19 0.09 -11.02 4.13
C GLU A 19 -0.39 -9.58 4.23
N HIS A 20 -1.42 -9.33 5.05
CA HIS A 20 -1.95 -7.99 5.24
C HIS A 20 -0.92 -7.05 5.88
N LEU A 21 -0.24 -7.50 6.94
CA LEU A 21 0.82 -6.75 7.62
C LEU A 21 1.97 -6.42 6.66
N ARG A 22 2.40 -7.36 5.82
CA ARG A 22 3.45 -7.14 4.84
C ARG A 22 2.99 -6.16 3.75
N ALA A 23 1.79 -6.33 3.21
CA ALA A 23 1.25 -5.46 2.17
C ALA A 23 1.09 -4.02 2.68
N ALA A 24 0.36 -3.84 3.78
CA ALA A 24 0.15 -2.53 4.40
C ALA A 24 1.46 -1.92 4.94
N GLY A 25 2.31 -2.71 5.57
CA GLY A 25 3.60 -2.26 6.12
C GLY A 25 4.57 -1.78 5.04
N SER A 26 4.69 -2.50 3.91
CA SER A 26 5.52 -2.07 2.79
C SER A 26 5.00 -0.78 2.15
N PHE A 27 3.68 -0.64 2.04
CA PHE A 27 3.04 0.56 1.50
C PHE A 27 3.26 1.77 2.42
N GLY A 28 3.01 1.62 3.73
CA GLY A 28 3.20 2.69 4.70
C GLY A 28 4.66 3.12 4.84
N THR A 29 5.61 2.18 4.77
CA THR A 29 7.05 2.48 4.85
C THR A 29 7.50 3.37 3.69
N ASP A 30 7.06 3.05 2.45
CA ASP A 30 7.31 3.88 1.28
C ASP A 30 6.78 5.33 1.47
N MET A 31 5.56 5.48 2.03
CA MET A 31 4.98 6.80 2.31
C MET A 31 5.80 7.60 3.33
N VAL A 32 6.23 6.96 4.42
CA VAL A 32 7.02 7.62 5.48
C VAL A 32 8.38 8.07 4.93
N VAL A 33 9.08 7.19 4.21
CA VAL A 33 10.38 7.52 3.61
C VAL A 33 10.25 8.66 2.61
N ALA A 34 9.26 8.61 1.74
CA ALA A 34 9.00 9.69 0.78
C ALA A 34 8.65 11.01 1.48
N GLY A 35 7.84 10.97 2.55
CA GLY A 35 7.52 12.14 3.35
C GLY A 35 8.75 12.77 4.00
N VAL A 36 9.61 11.96 4.61
CA VAL A 36 10.89 12.42 5.17
C VAL A 36 11.78 13.01 4.09
N ALA A 37 11.88 12.36 2.92
CA ALA A 37 12.67 12.87 1.79
C ALA A 37 12.18 14.25 1.31
N CYS A 38 10.85 14.45 1.23
CA CYS A 38 10.26 15.75 0.90
C CYS A 38 10.56 16.83 1.96
N LEU A 39 10.52 16.48 3.25
CA LEU A 39 10.87 17.41 4.33
C LEU A 39 12.35 17.81 4.26
N VAL A 40 13.24 16.85 4.00
CA VAL A 40 14.67 17.15 3.81
C VAL A 40 14.88 18.00 2.56
N HIS A 41 14.19 17.70 1.46
CA HIS A 41 14.24 18.51 0.24
C HIS A 41 13.79 19.96 0.48
N ALA A 42 12.77 20.19 1.31
CA ALA A 42 12.31 21.53 1.65
C ALA A 42 13.39 22.38 2.36
N ILE A 43 14.30 21.72 3.09
CA ILE A 43 15.46 22.37 3.76
C ILE A 43 16.65 22.46 2.80
N LEU A 44 16.87 21.41 2.00
CA LEU A 44 17.98 21.25 1.05
C LEU A 44 17.43 21.00 -0.36
N PRO A 45 17.13 22.05 -1.14
CA PRO A 45 16.39 21.92 -2.42
C PRO A 45 17.12 21.12 -3.50
N ASN A 46 18.41 20.84 -3.34
CA ASN A 46 19.18 20.03 -4.29
C ASN A 46 19.17 18.53 -3.96
N LEU A 47 18.63 18.11 -2.81
CA LEU A 47 18.59 16.71 -2.38
C LEU A 47 17.18 16.14 -2.58
N PHE A 48 17.05 14.87 -2.99
CA PHE A 48 15.76 14.16 -3.15
C PHE A 48 14.73 14.79 -4.11
N THR A 49 15.18 15.52 -5.13
CA THR A 49 14.34 16.27 -6.10
C THR A 49 13.25 15.45 -6.81
N LYS A 50 13.45 14.14 -6.97
CA LYS A 50 12.49 13.23 -7.62
C LYS A 50 11.86 12.20 -6.68
N THR A 51 12.44 12.01 -5.49
CA THR A 51 12.06 10.94 -4.57
C THR A 51 10.59 10.98 -4.16
N GLY A 52 10.04 12.18 -3.92
CA GLY A 52 8.62 12.34 -3.60
C GLY A 52 7.71 11.94 -4.76
N SER A 53 7.96 12.48 -5.96
CA SER A 53 7.14 12.20 -7.15
C SER A 53 7.23 10.74 -7.58
N ASP A 54 8.42 10.15 -7.56
CA ASP A 54 8.63 8.74 -7.92
C ASP A 54 7.94 7.80 -6.93
N ALA A 55 7.97 8.13 -5.64
CA ALA A 55 7.25 7.37 -4.62
C ALA A 55 5.72 7.46 -4.82
N VAL A 56 5.18 8.65 -5.11
CA VAL A 56 3.76 8.82 -5.41
C VAL A 56 3.36 8.01 -6.65
N ALA A 57 4.15 8.07 -7.73
CA ALA A 57 3.89 7.29 -8.94
C ALA A 57 3.87 5.78 -8.65
N ARG A 58 4.89 5.27 -7.95
CA ARG A 58 4.92 3.86 -7.52
C ARG A 58 3.73 3.46 -6.66
N LEU A 59 3.37 4.28 -5.67
CA LEU A 59 2.26 3.98 -4.77
C LEU A 59 0.92 4.00 -5.50
N HIS A 60 0.76 4.94 -6.43
CA HIS A 60 -0.40 5.02 -7.31
C HIS A 60 -0.52 3.77 -8.18
N ASP A 61 0.56 3.36 -8.84
CA ASP A 61 0.57 2.15 -9.67
C ASP A 61 0.21 0.90 -8.85
N ARG A 62 0.77 0.77 -7.64
CA ARG A 62 0.44 -0.31 -6.71
C ARG A 62 -1.04 -0.31 -6.32
N MET A 63 -1.64 0.87 -6.06
CA MET A 63 -3.08 0.97 -5.75
C MET A 63 -3.94 0.55 -6.95
N VAL A 64 -3.60 1.00 -8.16
CA VAL A 64 -4.39 0.72 -9.37
C VAL A 64 -4.28 -0.74 -9.79
N VAL A 65 -3.07 -1.33 -9.77
CA VAL A 65 -2.84 -2.75 -10.09
C VAL A 65 -3.60 -3.65 -9.11
N ASN A 66 -3.51 -3.38 -7.81
CA ASN A 66 -4.24 -4.15 -6.81
C ASN A 66 -5.76 -4.03 -6.98
N ARG A 67 -6.27 -2.85 -7.38
CA ARG A 67 -7.69 -2.67 -7.69
C ARG A 67 -8.13 -3.48 -8.90
N ARG A 68 -7.35 -3.47 -9.98
CA ARG A 68 -7.68 -4.22 -11.20
C ARG A 68 -7.72 -5.73 -10.95
N SER A 69 -6.72 -6.26 -10.24
CA SER A 69 -6.68 -7.70 -9.89
C SER A 69 -7.87 -8.16 -9.05
N LYS A 70 -8.38 -7.30 -8.13
CA LYS A 70 -9.63 -7.59 -7.39
C LYS A 70 -10.84 -7.69 -8.30
N VAL A 71 -11.01 -6.75 -9.22
CA VAL A 71 -12.14 -6.73 -10.17
C VAL A 71 -12.11 -7.98 -11.08
N GLU A 72 -10.94 -8.35 -11.58
CA GLU A 72 -10.76 -9.55 -12.40
C GLU A 72 -11.04 -10.84 -11.60
N GLY A 73 -10.61 -10.90 -10.34
CA GLY A 73 -10.90 -12.03 -9.44
C GLY A 73 -12.38 -12.17 -9.07
N GLU A 74 -13.08 -11.06 -8.84
CA GLU A 74 -14.52 -11.03 -8.58
C GLU A 74 -15.34 -11.45 -9.82
N ALA A 75 -14.95 -10.95 -11.01
CA ALA A 75 -15.57 -11.36 -12.27
C ALA A 75 -15.38 -12.86 -12.56
N ALA A 76 -14.18 -13.40 -12.33
CA ALA A 76 -13.89 -14.82 -12.48
C ALA A 76 -14.67 -15.70 -11.49
N LYS A 77 -14.87 -15.24 -10.25
CA LYS A 77 -15.67 -15.95 -9.24
C LYS A 77 -17.16 -15.95 -9.58
N ALA A 78 -17.69 -14.85 -10.13
CA ALA A 78 -19.08 -14.72 -10.55
C ALA A 78 -19.40 -15.54 -11.81
N ALA A 79 -18.40 -15.80 -12.66
CA ALA A 79 -18.54 -16.60 -13.89
C ALA A 79 -18.43 -18.13 -13.65
N ARG A 80 -18.14 -18.56 -12.43
CA ARG A 80 -18.04 -19.99 -12.08
C ARG A 80 -19.45 -20.51 -11.72
N PRO A 81 -20.01 -21.51 -12.42
CA PRO A 81 -21.37 -22.02 -12.21
C PRO A 81 -21.55 -22.72 -10.86
#